data_AF-A0A0N5BWS2-F1
#
_entry.id   AF-A0A0N5BWS2-F1
#
_cell.length_a   1.000
_cell.length_b   1.000
_cell.length_c   1.000
_cell.angle_alpha   90.00
_cell.angle_beta   90.00
_cell.angle_gamma   90.00
#
_symmetry.space_group_name_H-M   'P 1'
#
loop_
_entity.id
_entity.type
_entity.pdbx_description
1 polymer ?
#
loop_
_entity_poly.entity_id
_entity_poly.type
_entity_poly.pdbx_seq_one_letter_code
_entity_poly.pdbx_strand_id
1 'polypeptide(L)'
;MFFAPKQVLTRYYWSPQKRKEFWSAILISKSQKHFGPLLSNIKLNENLSLPIEISEIDNHNIIVPKLEEMDGSQLYHLLRLYEISPFSGITKLKERSLLIHCLDKKLISESDNTIDAMDESEVITQLYIRRIMFTSDEDINILRERLKTWVKYSGQLYENGNEGLLLYIPAITQGIRNIS
;
A
#
# COMPACT_ATOMS: atom_id res chain seq x y z
N MET A 1 -17.13 -10.78 10.05
CA MET A 1 -16.82 -9.92 11.21
C MET A 1 -15.34 -10.13 11.55
N PHE A 2 -14.45 -9.25 11.06
CA PHE A 2 -13.01 -9.36 11.35
C PHE A 2 -12.75 -8.71 12.71
N PHE A 3 -12.58 -9.55 13.74
CA PHE A 3 -11.98 -9.09 14.99
C PHE A 3 -10.51 -8.79 14.66
N ALA A 4 -10.15 -7.51 14.57
CA ALA A 4 -8.77 -7.05 14.39
C ALA A 4 -8.26 -6.59 15.76
N PRO A 5 -7.93 -7.50 16.70
CA PRO A 5 -7.62 -7.17 18.09
C PRO A 5 -6.47 -6.17 18.20
N LYS A 6 -5.53 -6.18 17.25
CA LYS A 6 -4.49 -5.14 17.14
C LYS A 6 -5.10 -3.75 17.00
N GLN A 7 -6.03 -3.53 16.07
CA GLN A 7 -6.65 -2.22 15.87
C GLN A 7 -7.45 -1.74 17.09
N VAL A 8 -8.17 -2.66 17.74
CA VAL A 8 -8.92 -2.35 18.98
C VAL A 8 -7.97 -1.96 20.11
N LEU A 9 -6.93 -2.77 20.37
CA LEU A 9 -5.96 -2.49 21.43
C LEU A 9 -5.17 -1.21 21.18
N THR A 10 -4.76 -0.96 19.92
CA THR A 10 -4.04 0.27 19.57
C THR A 10 -4.93 1.51 19.63
N ARG A 11 -6.23 1.39 19.31
CA ARG A 11 -7.14 2.54 19.29
C ARG A 11 -7.50 3.06 20.69
N TYR A 12 -7.72 2.16 21.65
CA TYR A 12 -8.21 2.54 22.98
C TYR A 12 -7.12 2.86 23.99
N TYR A 13 -5.93 2.27 23.86
CA TYR A 13 -4.91 2.35 24.92
C TYR A 13 -3.64 3.11 24.55
N TRP A 14 -3.48 3.51 23.28
CA TRP A 14 -2.22 4.12 22.83
C TRP A 14 -2.42 5.58 22.42
N SER A 15 -1.46 6.42 22.81
CA SER A 15 -1.36 7.78 22.31
C SER A 15 -1.25 7.78 20.77
N PRO A 16 -1.68 8.87 20.09
CA PRO A 16 -1.52 9.01 18.65
C PRO A 16 -0.06 8.75 18.20
N GLN A 17 0.90 9.33 18.92
CA GLN A 17 2.32 9.14 18.67
C GLN A 17 2.76 7.67 18.71
N LYS A 18 2.37 6.93 19.77
CA LYS A 18 2.73 5.51 19.92
C LYS A 18 2.09 4.64 18.82
N ARG A 19 0.88 4.98 18.38
CA ARG A 19 0.24 4.31 17.24
C ARG A 19 1.04 4.52 15.96
N LYS A 20 1.43 5.76 15.70
CA LYS A 20 2.20 6.14 14.53
C LYS A 20 3.55 5.42 14.49
N GLU A 21 4.30 5.42 15.59
CA GLU A 21 5.56 4.68 15.76
C GLU A 21 5.42 3.18 15.48
N PHE A 22 4.35 2.56 15.98
CA PHE A 22 4.12 1.15 15.75
C PHE A 22 3.80 0.84 14.29
N TRP A 23 2.91 1.62 13.66
CA TRP A 23 2.53 1.40 12.28
C TRP A 23 3.70 1.69 11.32
N SER A 24 4.48 2.75 11.55
CA SER A 24 5.69 3.04 10.77
C SER A 24 6.71 1.91 10.91
N ALA A 25 6.95 1.40 12.11
CA ALA A 25 7.89 0.30 12.34
C ALA A 25 7.47 -0.99 11.61
N ILE A 26 6.17 -1.32 11.62
CA ILE A 26 5.65 -2.46 10.85
C ILE A 26 5.88 -2.26 9.36
N LEU A 27 5.52 -1.09 8.84
CA LEU A 27 5.65 -0.73 7.44
C LEU A 27 7.11 -0.83 6.96
N ILE A 28 8.04 -0.28 7.74
CA ILE A 28 9.49 -0.38 7.50
C ILE A 28 9.91 -1.85 7.48
N SER A 29 9.58 -2.63 8.51
CA SER A 29 9.98 -4.04 8.59
C SER A 29 9.44 -4.86 7.41
N LYS A 30 8.21 -4.57 6.97
CA LYS A 30 7.60 -5.22 5.80
C LYS A 30 8.28 -4.82 4.50
N SER A 31 8.56 -3.54 4.32
CA SER A 31 9.24 -3.03 3.12
C SER A 31 10.61 -3.70 2.93
N GLN A 32 11.43 -3.73 3.99
CA GLN A 32 12.77 -4.34 3.97
C GLN A 32 12.74 -5.83 3.62
N LYS A 33 11.72 -6.56 4.10
CA LYS A 33 11.60 -8.02 3.89
C LYS A 33 10.97 -8.41 2.56
N HIS A 34 10.10 -7.56 2.01
CA HIS A 34 9.23 -7.98 0.92
C HIS A 34 9.37 -7.14 -0.35
N PHE A 35 9.85 -5.90 -0.31
CA PHE A 35 9.96 -5.09 -1.53
C PHE A 35 11.01 -5.63 -2.48
N GLY A 36 12.22 -5.96 -2.02
CA GLY A 36 13.27 -6.49 -2.89
C GLY A 36 12.83 -7.69 -3.72
N PRO A 37 12.31 -8.77 -3.10
CA PRO A 37 11.79 -9.93 -3.82
C PRO A 37 10.60 -9.65 -4.74
N LEU A 38 9.76 -8.65 -4.43
CA LEU A 38 8.68 -8.25 -5.33
C LEU A 38 9.23 -7.49 -6.55
N LEU A 39 10.13 -6.54 -6.31
CA LEU A 39 10.72 -5.69 -7.35
C LEU A 39 11.66 -6.45 -8.29
N SER A 40 12.27 -7.57 -7.86
CA SER A 40 13.09 -8.39 -8.75
C SER A 40 12.30 -9.10 -9.85
N ASN A 41 10.97 -9.14 -9.74
CA ASN A 41 10.09 -9.89 -10.65
C ASN A 41 9.20 -9.00 -11.53
N ILE A 42 9.40 -7.67 -11.52
CA ILE A 42 8.68 -6.76 -12.41
C ILE A 42 9.53 -6.47 -13.64
N LYS A 43 8.87 -6.18 -14.77
CA LYS A 43 9.53 -5.66 -15.97
C LYS A 43 9.23 -4.17 -16.09
N LEU A 44 10.29 -3.40 -16.26
CA LEU A 44 10.23 -1.96 -16.48
C LEU A 44 10.59 -1.65 -17.94
N ASN A 45 9.99 -0.62 -18.51
CA ASN A 45 10.46 -0.04 -19.76
C ASN A 45 11.89 0.52 -19.59
N GLU A 46 12.70 0.52 -20.65
CA GLU A 46 14.15 0.80 -20.62
C GLU A 46 14.51 2.18 -20.05
N ASN A 47 13.57 3.12 -20.04
CA ASN A 47 13.76 4.49 -19.55
C ASN A 47 13.37 4.70 -18.08
N LEU A 48 12.92 3.67 -17.37
CA LEU A 48 12.42 3.79 -15.99
C LEU A 48 13.34 3.12 -14.97
N SER A 49 13.58 3.83 -13.87
CA SER A 49 14.30 3.34 -12.71
C SER A 49 13.45 3.46 -11.46
N LEU A 50 13.53 2.46 -10.58
CA LEU A 50 12.85 2.50 -9.29
C LEU A 50 13.58 3.44 -8.30
N PRO A 51 12.85 4.14 -7.41
CA PRO A 51 11.39 4.21 -7.31
C PRO A 51 10.76 5.11 -8.40
N ILE A 52 9.53 4.79 -8.81
CA ILE A 52 8.79 5.53 -9.85
C ILE A 52 7.67 6.37 -9.21
N GLU A 53 7.42 7.59 -9.69
CA GLU A 53 6.30 8.38 -9.17
C GLU A 53 4.97 7.73 -9.52
N ILE A 54 4.00 7.73 -8.61
CA ILE A 54 2.70 7.06 -8.83
C ILE A 54 1.96 7.61 -10.07
N SER A 55 2.17 8.87 -10.42
CA SER A 55 1.61 9.52 -11.62
C SER A 55 2.18 9.00 -12.94
N GLU A 56 3.37 8.40 -12.91
CA GLU A 56 4.07 7.87 -14.09
C GLU A 56 3.79 6.37 -14.30
N ILE A 57 3.08 5.74 -13.36
CA ILE A 57 2.71 4.33 -13.45
C ILE A 57 1.55 4.19 -14.43
N ASP A 58 1.78 3.40 -15.46
CA ASP A 58 0.74 2.88 -16.34
C ASP A 58 1.04 1.42 -16.71
N ASN A 59 0.03 0.75 -17.29
CA ASN A 59 0.12 -0.65 -17.72
C ASN A 59 1.10 -0.91 -18.88
N HIS A 60 1.59 0.14 -19.56
CA HIS A 60 2.52 0.03 -20.69
C HIS A 60 3.98 0.13 -20.21
N ASN A 61 4.20 0.88 -19.14
CA ASN A 61 5.51 1.23 -18.59
C ASN A 61 5.99 0.23 -17.54
N ILE A 62 5.04 -0.41 -16.83
CA ILE A 62 5.31 -1.41 -15.80
C ILE A 62 4.46 -2.64 -16.08
N ILE A 63 5.13 -3.79 -16.23
CA ILE A 63 4.48 -5.08 -16.40
C ILE A 63 4.70 -5.91 -15.14
N VAL A 64 3.61 -6.15 -14.42
CA VAL A 64 3.54 -7.10 -13.30
C VAL A 64 2.83 -8.36 -13.80
N PRO A 65 3.32 -9.58 -13.48
CA PRO A 65 2.61 -10.82 -13.82
C PRO A 65 1.21 -10.83 -13.20
N LYS A 66 0.25 -11.48 -13.86
CA LYS A 66 -1.07 -11.68 -13.25
C LYS A 66 -0.93 -12.56 -12.00
N LEU A 67 -1.86 -12.42 -11.05
CA LEU A 67 -1.79 -13.17 -9.80
C LEU A 67 -1.76 -14.70 -10.02
N GLU A 68 -2.45 -15.18 -11.06
CA GLU A 68 -2.48 -16.60 -11.48
C GLU A 68 -1.17 -17.08 -12.10
N GLU A 69 -0.35 -16.16 -12.62
CA GLU A 69 0.91 -16.43 -13.31
C GLU A 69 2.12 -16.24 -12.38
N MET A 70 1.91 -15.66 -11.19
CA MET A 70 2.97 -15.45 -10.21
C MET A 70 3.47 -16.76 -9.61
N ASP A 71 4.78 -16.83 -9.39
CA ASP A 71 5.37 -17.95 -8.66
C ASP A 71 5.02 -17.92 -7.16
N GLY A 72 5.29 -19.03 -6.47
CA GLY A 72 5.01 -19.16 -5.04
C GLY A 72 5.76 -18.17 -4.15
N SER A 73 6.93 -17.68 -4.59
CA SER A 73 7.71 -16.66 -3.88
C SER A 73 7.00 -15.30 -3.96
N GLN A 74 6.65 -14.86 -5.16
CA GLN A 74 5.90 -13.60 -5.37
C GLN A 74 4.60 -13.60 -4.58
N LEU A 75 3.83 -14.68 -4.66
CA LEU A 75 2.59 -14.84 -3.90
C LEU A 75 2.83 -14.80 -2.39
N TYR A 76 3.86 -15.49 -1.90
CA TYR A 76 4.25 -15.43 -0.48
C TYR A 76 4.53 -13.99 -0.06
N HIS A 77 5.38 -13.26 -0.79
CA HIS A 77 5.75 -11.90 -0.45
C HIS A 77 4.55 -10.94 -0.47
N LEU A 78 3.64 -11.06 -1.44
CA LEU A 78 2.38 -10.30 -1.45
C LEU A 78 1.49 -10.64 -0.25
N LEU A 79 1.25 -11.92 0.02
CA LEU A 79 0.41 -12.36 1.14
C LEU A 79 0.98 -11.83 2.46
N ARG A 80 2.30 -11.91 2.66
CA ARG A 80 2.95 -11.41 3.86
C ARG A 80 2.95 -9.88 3.95
N LEU A 81 3.14 -9.17 2.83
CA LEU A 81 3.08 -7.71 2.80
C LEU A 81 1.69 -7.20 3.25
N TYR A 82 0.62 -7.83 2.74
CA TYR A 82 -0.75 -7.43 3.05
C TYR A 82 -1.35 -8.09 4.30
N GLU A 83 -0.55 -8.85 5.03
CA GLU A 83 -0.91 -9.59 6.25
C GLU A 83 -2.06 -10.58 6.04
N ILE A 84 -2.11 -11.18 4.85
CA ILE A 84 -3.05 -12.22 4.49
C ILE A 84 -2.43 -13.58 4.85
N SER A 85 -3.27 -14.51 5.30
CA SER A 85 -2.83 -15.87 5.61
C SER A 85 -2.27 -16.54 4.34
N PRO A 86 -1.12 -17.23 4.41
CA PRO A 86 -0.55 -17.91 3.25
C PRO A 86 -1.49 -19.00 2.68
N PHE A 87 -2.40 -19.52 3.50
CA PHE A 87 -3.39 -20.54 3.09
C PHE A 87 -4.61 -19.96 2.38
N SER A 88 -4.73 -18.64 2.26
CA SER A 88 -5.89 -18.00 1.66
C SER A 88 -5.74 -17.69 0.16
N GLY A 89 -4.55 -17.95 -0.40
CA GLY A 89 -4.29 -17.93 -1.84
C GLY A 89 -4.57 -16.62 -2.56
N ILE A 90 -4.71 -16.71 -3.89
CA ILE A 90 -4.91 -15.58 -4.81
C ILE A 90 -6.23 -14.84 -4.54
N THR A 91 -7.30 -15.56 -4.16
CA THR A 91 -8.63 -14.96 -3.94
C THR A 91 -8.58 -13.80 -2.93
N LYS A 92 -7.84 -13.95 -1.82
CA LYS A 92 -7.70 -12.87 -0.84
C LYS A 92 -6.84 -11.71 -1.30
N LEU A 93 -5.88 -11.94 -2.20
CA LEU A 93 -5.14 -10.86 -2.85
C LEU A 93 -6.05 -10.05 -3.77
N LYS A 94 -6.89 -10.72 -4.58
CA LYS A 94 -7.90 -10.05 -5.41
C LYS A 94 -8.88 -9.23 -4.59
N GLU A 95 -9.45 -9.82 -3.52
CA GLU A 95 -10.33 -9.10 -2.60
C GLU A 95 -9.62 -7.90 -1.97
N ARG A 96 -8.35 -8.02 -1.60
CA ARG A 96 -7.55 -6.93 -1.04
C ARG A 96 -7.32 -5.80 -2.04
N SER A 97 -6.99 -6.14 -3.28
CA SER A 97 -6.82 -5.18 -4.36
C SER A 97 -8.13 -4.44 -4.64
N LEU A 98 -9.23 -5.18 -4.78
CA LEU A 98 -10.57 -4.61 -4.94
C LEU A 98 -10.97 -3.70 -3.76
N LEU A 99 -10.68 -4.10 -2.52
CA LEU A 99 -10.93 -3.28 -1.35
C LEU A 99 -10.19 -1.93 -1.44
N ILE A 100 -8.89 -1.95 -1.77
CA ILE A 100 -8.10 -0.72 -1.92
C ILE A 100 -8.69 0.16 -3.03
N HIS A 101 -9.01 -0.43 -4.18
CA HIS A 101 -9.64 0.29 -5.28
C HIS A 101 -10.97 0.95 -4.87
N CYS A 102 -11.84 0.22 -4.16
CA CYS A 102 -13.11 0.75 -3.67
C CYS A 102 -12.91 1.88 -2.66
N LEU A 103 -11.91 1.77 -1.77
CA LEU A 103 -11.57 2.83 -0.82
C LEU A 103 -11.09 4.09 -1.56
N ASP A 104 -10.25 3.93 -2.58
CA ASP A 104 -9.74 5.06 -3.37
C ASP A 104 -10.85 5.72 -4.19
N LYS A 105 -11.69 4.93 -4.87
CA LYS A 105 -12.87 5.47 -5.56
C LYS A 105 -13.80 6.22 -4.64
N LYS A 106 -14.03 5.71 -3.43
CA LYS A 106 -14.85 6.39 -2.43
C LYS A 106 -14.25 7.76 -2.07
N LEU A 107 -12.96 7.80 -1.77
CA LEU A 107 -12.27 9.06 -1.43
C LEU A 107 -12.21 10.06 -2.59
N ILE A 108 -12.14 9.59 -3.84
CA ILE A 108 -12.22 10.44 -5.04
C ILE A 108 -13.64 11.00 -5.23
N SER A 109 -14.67 10.17 -4.98
CA SER A 109 -16.08 10.56 -5.18
C SER A 109 -16.61 11.51 -4.11
N GLU A 110 -16.02 11.45 -2.91
CA GLU A 110 -16.32 12.39 -1.83
C GLU A 110 -15.56 13.71 -2.09
N SER A 111 -16.11 14.85 -1.66
CA SER A 111 -15.52 16.17 -1.93
C SER A 111 -14.04 16.27 -1.52
N ASP A 112 -13.26 17.11 -2.19
CA ASP A 112 -11.81 17.33 -1.93
C ASP A 112 -11.46 17.51 -0.44
N ASN A 113 -12.40 17.99 0.38
CA ASN A 113 -12.24 18.22 1.81
C ASN A 113 -12.30 16.96 2.69
N THR A 114 -12.64 15.78 2.18
CA THR A 114 -12.81 14.57 3.02
C THR A 114 -11.50 14.17 3.68
N ILE A 115 -10.40 14.16 2.92
CA ILE A 115 -9.07 13.84 3.46
C ILE A 115 -8.59 14.96 4.41
N ASP A 116 -8.98 16.22 4.17
CA ASP A 116 -8.70 17.35 5.06
C ASP A 116 -9.43 17.25 6.40
N ALA A 117 -10.64 16.70 6.41
CA ALA A 117 -11.43 16.48 7.61
C ALA A 117 -10.95 15.28 8.46
N MET A 118 -10.12 14.39 7.90
CA MET A 118 -9.63 13.22 8.63
C MET A 118 -8.75 13.60 9.82
N ASP A 119 -8.97 12.90 10.94
CA ASP A 119 -8.06 12.96 12.07
C ASP A 119 -6.74 12.21 11.78
N GLU A 120 -5.72 12.41 12.62
CA GLU A 120 -4.42 11.77 12.43
C GLU A 120 -4.52 10.24 12.39
N SER A 121 -5.36 9.63 13.22
CA SER A 121 -5.52 8.18 13.27
C SER A 121 -6.13 7.63 11.98
N GLU A 122 -7.07 8.36 11.39
CA GLU A 122 -7.68 8.02 10.11
C GLU A 122 -6.66 8.10 8.98
N VAL A 123 -5.91 9.21 8.87
CA VAL A 123 -4.85 9.36 7.86
C VAL A 123 -3.82 8.23 7.99
N ILE A 124 -3.31 7.97 9.20
CA ILE A 124 -2.34 6.88 9.45
C ILE A 124 -2.92 5.52 9.05
N THR A 125 -4.20 5.27 9.32
CA THR A 125 -4.87 4.03 8.92
C THR A 125 -4.97 3.90 7.40
N GLN A 126 -5.32 4.98 6.69
CA GLN A 126 -5.41 4.98 5.23
C GLN A 126 -4.04 4.73 4.59
N LEU A 127 -2.98 5.36 5.10
CA LEU A 127 -1.60 5.12 4.67
C LEU A 127 -1.20 3.67 4.94
N TYR A 128 -1.47 3.15 6.14
CA TYR A 128 -1.13 1.79 6.52
C TYR A 128 -1.80 0.74 5.62
N ILE A 129 -3.12 0.86 5.36
CA ILE A 129 -3.86 -0.10 4.52
C ILE A 129 -3.21 -0.23 3.15
N ARG A 130 -2.81 0.90 2.55
CA ARG A 130 -2.16 1.03 1.24
C ARG A 130 -0.66 0.76 1.26
N ARG A 131 -0.07 0.51 2.44
CA ARG A 131 1.38 0.33 2.63
C ARG A 131 2.20 1.55 2.19
N ILE A 132 1.66 2.75 2.33
CA ILE A 132 2.38 4.01 2.10
C ILE A 132 3.25 4.27 3.33
N MET A 133 4.55 4.35 3.14
CA MET A 133 5.56 4.57 4.17
C MET A 133 5.43 5.96 4.77
N PHE A 134 5.67 5.99 6.07
CA PHE A 134 5.89 7.20 6.83
C PHE A 134 6.77 6.91 8.05
N THR A 135 7.36 7.93 8.64
CA THR A 135 8.05 7.87 9.93
C THR A 135 7.23 8.59 11.02
N SER A 136 7.55 8.31 12.29
CA SER A 136 6.75 8.78 13.42
C SER A 136 6.85 10.29 13.67
N ASP A 137 7.91 10.92 13.15
CA ASP A 137 8.23 12.34 13.28
C ASP A 137 7.64 13.21 12.17
N GLU A 138 7.09 12.64 11.10
CA GLU A 138 6.55 13.43 9.98
C GLU A 138 5.32 14.25 10.36
N ASP A 139 5.22 15.49 9.86
CA ASP A 139 4.02 16.31 10.10
C ASP A 139 2.77 15.71 9.45
N ILE A 140 1.63 15.82 10.13
CA ILE A 140 0.36 15.25 9.64
C ILE A 140 -0.09 15.85 8.31
N ASN A 141 0.23 17.11 8.02
CA ASN A 141 -0.13 17.73 6.74
C ASN A 141 0.68 17.11 5.59
N ILE A 142 1.95 16.76 5.82
CA ILE A 142 2.77 16.03 4.84
C ILE A 142 2.15 14.66 4.54
N LEU A 143 1.72 13.95 5.58
CA LEU A 143 1.06 12.64 5.46
C LEU A 143 -0.28 12.73 4.73
N ARG A 144 -1.02 13.81 4.96
CA ARG A 144 -2.28 14.10 4.29
C ARG A 144 -2.08 14.37 2.81
N GLU A 145 -1.14 15.23 2.44
CA GLU A 145 -0.82 15.52 1.03
C GLU A 145 -0.29 14.28 0.30
N ARG A 146 0.48 13.43 0.99
CA ARG A 146 0.89 12.12 0.46
C ARG A 146 -0.31 11.22 0.16
N LEU A 147 -1.29 11.17 1.05
CA LEU A 147 -2.52 10.40 0.83
C LEU A 147 -3.35 10.97 -0.33
N LYS A 148 -3.52 12.30 -0.41
CA LYS A 148 -4.23 12.95 -1.53
C LYS A 148 -3.57 12.62 -2.87
N THR A 149 -2.25 12.76 -2.94
CA THR A 149 -1.46 12.43 -4.14
C THR A 149 -1.67 10.98 -4.53
N TRP A 150 -1.59 10.06 -3.56
CA TRP A 150 -1.81 8.64 -3.83
C TRP A 150 -3.19 8.36 -4.41
N VAL A 151 -4.25 8.81 -3.72
CA VAL A 151 -5.64 8.57 -4.10
C VAL A 151 -5.95 9.16 -5.48
N LYS A 152 -5.40 10.33 -5.80
CA LYS A 152 -5.57 10.97 -7.11
C LYS A 152 -5.16 10.06 -8.27
N TYR A 153 -4.10 9.28 -8.10
CA TYR A 153 -3.53 8.46 -9.19
C TYR A 153 -3.83 6.97 -9.06
N SER A 154 -4.19 6.44 -7.88
CA SER A 154 -4.41 5.01 -7.71
C SER A 154 -5.71 4.49 -8.33
N GLY A 155 -6.71 5.36 -8.51
CA GLY A 155 -8.03 4.98 -9.04
C GLY A 155 -8.00 4.37 -10.45
N GLN A 156 -7.02 4.77 -11.27
CA GLN A 156 -6.82 4.29 -12.65
C GLN A 156 -5.94 3.03 -12.75
N LEU A 157 -5.29 2.62 -11.65
CA LEU A 157 -4.33 1.51 -11.63
C LEU A 157 -4.96 0.14 -11.34
N TYR A 158 -6.28 0.11 -11.10
CA TYR A 158 -7.02 -1.13 -10.91
C TYR A 158 -7.63 -1.60 -12.22
N GLU A 159 -7.27 -2.81 -12.62
CA GLU A 159 -7.84 -3.48 -13.79
C GLU A 159 -8.23 -4.91 -13.42
N ASN A 160 -9.42 -5.32 -13.83
CA ASN A 160 -9.90 -6.68 -13.61
C ASN A 160 -9.04 -7.66 -14.43
N GLY A 161 -8.47 -8.68 -13.78
CA GLY A 161 -7.49 -9.58 -14.39
C GLY A 161 -6.04 -9.08 -14.35
N ASN A 162 -5.78 -7.88 -13.81
CA ASN A 162 -4.45 -7.40 -13.43
C ASN A 162 -4.47 -6.76 -12.02
N GLU A 163 -5.18 -7.39 -11.09
CA GLU A 163 -5.36 -6.87 -9.73
C GLU A 163 -4.03 -6.81 -8.95
N GLY A 164 -3.02 -7.56 -9.40
CA GLY A 164 -1.68 -7.58 -8.85
C GLY A 164 -0.97 -6.23 -8.94
N LEU A 165 -1.18 -5.45 -10.00
CA LEU A 165 -0.49 -4.17 -10.18
C LEU A 165 -0.71 -3.22 -9.00
N LEU A 166 -1.97 -3.02 -8.60
CA LEU A 166 -2.33 -2.17 -7.47
C LEU A 166 -1.63 -2.60 -6.17
N LEU A 167 -1.39 -3.91 -6.00
CA LEU A 167 -0.71 -4.45 -4.82
C LEU A 167 0.82 -4.25 -4.86
N TYR A 168 1.40 -4.05 -6.04
CA TYR A 168 2.82 -3.78 -6.24
C TYR A 168 3.17 -2.29 -6.12
N ILE A 169 2.21 -1.38 -6.33
CA ILE A 169 2.45 0.08 -6.29
C ILE A 169 3.28 0.51 -5.07
N PRO A 170 3.03 0.05 -3.83
CA PRO A 170 3.82 0.48 -2.69
C PRO A 170 5.30 0.09 -2.79
N ALA A 171 5.62 -1.05 -3.39
CA ALA A 171 7.00 -1.44 -3.64
C ALA A 171 7.61 -0.59 -4.76
N ILE A 172 6.86 -0.38 -5.84
CA ILE A 172 7.31 0.35 -7.04
C ILE A 172 7.61 1.82 -6.70
N THR A 173 6.71 2.49 -5.99
CA THR A 173 6.81 3.94 -5.76
C THR A 173 7.73 4.32 -4.62
N GLN A 174 8.13 3.36 -3.79
CA GLN A 174 8.91 3.64 -2.57
C GLN A 174 10.27 2.99 -2.58
N GLY A 175 10.46 1.95 -3.41
CA GLY A 175 11.71 1.24 -3.59
C GLY A 175 12.22 0.59 -2.31
N ILE A 176 13.41 -0.02 -2.39
CA ILE A 176 14.10 -0.53 -1.20
C ILE A 176 14.74 0.67 -0.50
N ARG A 177 14.10 1.16 0.57
CA ARG A 177 14.72 2.18 1.42
C ARG A 177 15.75 1.52 2.34
N ASN A 178 17.02 1.81 2.11
CA ASN A 178 18.05 1.60 3.12
C ASN A 178 17.88 2.69 4.17
N ILE A 179 17.23 2.37 5.28
CA ILE A 179 17.24 3.25 6.45
C ILE A 179 18.55 2.94 7.17
N SER A 180 19.53 3.82 6.98
CA SER A 180 20.81 3.85 7.71
C SER A 180 20.60 4.30 9.14
#